data_AF-A0A5J5DIT6-F1
#
_entry.id   AF-A0A5J5DIT6-F1
#
_cell.length_a   1.000
_cell.length_b   1.000
_cell.length_c   1.000
_cell.angle_alpha   90.00
_cell.angle_beta   90.00
_cell.angle_gamma   90.00
#
_symmetry.space_group_name_H-M   'P 1'
#
loop_
_entity.id
_entity.type
_entity.pdbx_description
1 polymer ?
#
loop_
_entity_poly.entity_id
_entity_poly.type
_entity_poly.pdbx_seq_one_letter_code
_entity_poly.pdbx_strand_id
1 'polypeptide(L)'
;MRRKMEQLREELELTEQLRDSIESRLKVVLPEDLGSSLMDGVVLCHLANHIRPRSVGSIHVPSPAVPKLSMAKCRRNVENFLDACRKIGVPQSFLCSPYDITQCRLQPLSAAVQALVALDTTSPDRKPEEAIPAPNPASAGGSDTPSLVSVTTQTPPPAWQIWDLIGSSLLHILCLLLLFLAYSWSELT
;
A
#
# COMPACT_ATOMS: atom_id res chain seq x y z
N MET A 1 -12.15 -21.56 -26.37
CA MET A 1 -10.84 -22.01 -25.83
C MET A 1 -9.71 -21.04 -26.18
N ARG A 2 -9.39 -20.78 -27.47
CA ARG A 2 -8.31 -19.84 -27.88
C ARG A 2 -8.33 -18.49 -27.17
N ARG A 3 -9.46 -17.77 -27.20
CA ARG A 3 -9.63 -16.46 -26.53
C ARG A 3 -9.33 -16.48 -25.02
N LYS A 4 -9.71 -17.56 -24.32
CA LYS A 4 -9.44 -17.68 -22.87
C LYS A 4 -7.95 -17.91 -22.58
N MET A 5 -7.27 -18.66 -23.45
CA MET A 5 -5.83 -18.91 -23.32
C MET A 5 -5.03 -17.65 -23.62
N GLU A 6 -5.44 -16.86 -24.62
CA GLU A 6 -4.87 -15.55 -24.93
C GLU A 6 -5.00 -14.58 -23.75
N GLN A 7 -6.20 -14.49 -23.15
CA GLN A 7 -6.44 -13.66 -21.97
C GLN A 7 -5.54 -14.04 -20.78
N LEU A 8 -5.43 -15.34 -20.48
CA LEU A 8 -4.55 -15.82 -19.41
C LEU A 8 -3.08 -15.49 -19.70
N ARG A 9 -2.67 -15.58 -20.96
CA ARG A 9 -1.31 -15.25 -21.37
C ARG A 9 -1.02 -13.76 -21.20
N GLU A 10 -1.93 -12.89 -21.65
CA GLU A 10 -1.82 -11.44 -21.49
C GLU A 10 -1.78 -11.03 -20.00
N GLU A 11 -2.59 -11.67 -19.16
CA GLU A 11 -2.60 -11.42 -17.73
C GLU A 11 -1.29 -11.86 -17.05
N LEU A 12 -0.74 -13.00 -17.45
CA LEU A 12 0.57 -13.47 -16.98
C LEU A 12 1.69 -12.51 -17.40
N GLU A 13 1.75 -12.16 -18.69
CA GLU A 13 2.73 -11.22 -19.25
C GLU A 13 2.67 -9.86 -18.53
N LEU A 14 1.47 -9.36 -18.25
CA LEU A 14 1.29 -8.11 -17.48
C LEU A 14 1.83 -8.24 -16.05
N THR A 15 1.53 -9.37 -15.39
CA THR A 15 1.93 -9.63 -14.00
C THR A 15 3.45 -9.69 -13.90
N GLU A 16 4.11 -10.37 -14.83
CA GLU A 16 5.58 -10.46 -14.91
C GLU A 16 6.20 -9.09 -15.17
N GLN A 17 5.69 -8.33 -16.15
CA GLN A 17 6.19 -6.98 -16.44
C GLN A 17 6.07 -6.02 -15.24
N LEU A 18 4.95 -6.10 -14.51
CA LEU A 18 4.75 -5.29 -13.31
C LEU A 18 5.72 -5.70 -12.20
N ARG A 19 5.92 -7.00 -11.97
CA ARG A 19 6.90 -7.53 -11.02
C ARG A 19 8.30 -7.02 -11.34
N ASP A 20 8.75 -7.23 -12.57
CA ASP A 20 10.10 -6.84 -13.01
C ASP A 20 10.34 -5.34 -12.85
N SER A 21 9.32 -4.53 -13.19
CA SER A 21 9.38 -3.07 -13.03
C SER A 21 9.59 -2.63 -11.58
N ILE A 22 9.02 -3.36 -10.62
CA ILE A 22 9.13 -3.04 -9.18
C ILE A 22 10.43 -3.62 -8.61
N GLU A 23 10.71 -4.89 -8.85
CA GLU A 23 11.88 -5.61 -8.32
C GLU A 23 13.19 -4.99 -8.79
N SER A 24 13.28 -4.59 -10.07
CA SER A 24 14.49 -3.95 -10.61
C SER A 24 14.83 -2.61 -9.95
N ARG A 25 13.82 -1.85 -9.50
CA ARG A 25 14.00 -0.54 -8.83
C ARG A 25 14.26 -0.71 -7.35
N LEU A 26 13.47 -1.54 -6.68
CA LEU A 26 13.57 -1.75 -5.24
C LEU A 26 14.70 -2.71 -4.84
N LYS A 27 15.21 -3.51 -5.78
CA LYS A 27 16.21 -4.58 -5.54
C LYS A 27 15.72 -5.58 -4.48
N VAL A 28 14.44 -5.95 -4.58
CA VAL A 28 13.78 -6.93 -3.71
C VAL A 28 13.19 -8.05 -4.57
N VAL A 29 12.89 -9.19 -3.95
CA VAL A 29 12.14 -10.28 -4.57
C VAL A 29 10.73 -10.26 -3.99
N LEU A 30 9.72 -10.14 -4.85
CA LEU A 30 8.32 -10.16 -4.45
C LEU A 30 7.78 -11.61 -4.45
N PRO A 31 6.80 -11.93 -3.59
CA PRO A 31 6.12 -13.24 -3.60
C PRO A 31 5.44 -13.55 -4.94
N GLU A 32 5.17 -14.84 -5.23
CA GLU A 32 4.48 -15.28 -6.45
C GLU A 32 3.11 -14.60 -6.64
N ASP A 33 2.36 -14.43 -5.56
CA ASP A 33 1.11 -13.65 -5.57
C ASP A 33 1.40 -12.14 -5.48
N LEU A 34 1.69 -11.55 -6.64
CA LEU A 34 1.98 -10.14 -6.78
C LEU A 34 0.80 -9.27 -6.31
N GLY A 35 -0.43 -9.66 -6.64
CA GLY A 35 -1.62 -8.87 -6.34
C GLY A 35 -1.77 -8.62 -4.85
N SER A 36 -1.74 -9.69 -4.03
CA SER A 36 -1.85 -9.55 -2.58
C SER A 36 -0.69 -8.78 -1.95
N SER A 37 0.52 -8.93 -2.52
CA SER A 37 1.73 -8.24 -2.07
C SER A 37 1.71 -6.73 -2.29
N LEU A 38 0.92 -6.25 -3.27
CA LEU A 38 0.78 -4.83 -3.58
C LEU A 38 -0.47 -4.19 -2.94
N MET A 39 -1.42 -5.02 -2.50
CA MET A 39 -2.74 -4.60 -2.00
C MET A 39 -2.69 -3.66 -0.79
N ASP A 40 -1.68 -3.81 0.08
CA ASP A 40 -1.51 -2.99 1.28
C ASP A 40 -0.81 -1.64 1.02
N GLY A 41 -0.36 -1.42 -0.22
CA GLY A 41 0.30 -0.20 -0.68
C GLY A 41 1.72 0.01 -0.15
N VAL A 42 2.30 -0.89 0.66
CA VAL A 42 3.63 -0.71 1.28
C VAL A 42 4.71 -0.68 0.20
N VAL A 43 4.74 -1.72 -0.65
CA VAL A 43 5.71 -1.84 -1.74
C VAL A 43 5.59 -0.65 -2.72
N LEU A 44 4.36 -0.23 -3.03
CA LEU A 44 4.09 0.90 -3.92
C LEU A 44 4.60 2.23 -3.33
N CYS A 45 4.42 2.45 -2.03
CA CYS A 45 4.96 3.63 -1.35
C CYS A 45 6.49 3.64 -1.37
N HIS A 46 7.13 2.48 -1.17
CA HIS A 46 8.59 2.37 -1.28
C HIS A 46 9.07 2.66 -2.69
N LEU A 47 8.37 2.18 -3.72
CA LEU A 47 8.69 2.48 -5.12
C LEU A 47 8.62 3.99 -5.40
N ALA A 48 7.55 4.67 -4.97
CA ALA A 48 7.43 6.11 -5.13
C ALA A 48 8.56 6.87 -4.43
N ASN A 49 8.97 6.44 -3.24
CA ASN A 49 10.10 7.03 -2.52
C ASN A 49 11.44 6.73 -3.18
N HIS A 50 11.60 5.58 -3.85
CA HIS A 50 12.79 5.28 -4.63
C HIS A 50 12.92 6.23 -5.83
N ILE A 51 11.81 6.50 -6.53
CA ILE A 51 11.77 7.36 -7.72
C ILE A 51 11.92 8.84 -7.34
N ARG A 52 11.24 9.28 -6.28
CA ARG A 52 11.43 10.62 -5.69
C ARG A 52 11.47 10.51 -4.16
N PRO A 53 12.65 10.69 -3.54
CA PRO A 53 12.84 10.61 -2.10
C PRO A 53 11.86 11.48 -1.34
N ARG A 54 11.32 10.93 -0.24
CA ARG A 54 10.40 11.60 0.68
C ARG A 54 9.04 11.99 0.07
N SER A 55 8.63 11.37 -1.05
CA SER A 55 7.30 11.59 -1.63
C SER A 55 6.17 11.04 -0.77
N VAL A 56 6.42 9.96 -0.04
CA VAL A 56 5.56 9.40 1.00
C VAL A 56 6.26 9.53 2.35
N GLY A 57 5.71 10.37 3.24
CA GLY A 57 6.36 10.74 4.49
C GLY A 57 6.35 9.65 5.58
N SER A 58 5.32 8.81 5.62
CA SER A 58 5.21 7.68 6.55
C SER A 58 4.50 6.52 5.88
N ILE A 59 5.04 5.32 6.07
CA ILE A 59 4.51 4.07 5.52
C ILE A 59 4.14 3.16 6.69
N HIS A 60 2.91 2.67 6.69
CA HIS A 60 2.46 1.69 7.69
C HIS A 60 2.90 0.30 7.25
N VAL A 61 3.94 -0.24 7.90
CA VAL A 61 4.44 -1.59 7.65
C VAL A 61 3.89 -2.59 8.67
N PRO A 62 3.56 -3.83 8.28
CA PRO A 62 3.16 -4.86 9.22
C PRO A 62 4.32 -5.20 10.17
N SER A 63 4.00 -5.43 11.44
CA SER A 63 5.01 -5.77 12.46
C SER A 63 5.25 -7.29 12.46
N PRO A 64 6.45 -7.80 12.75
CA PRO A 64 6.70 -9.24 12.85
C PRO A 64 5.75 -9.98 13.80
N ALA A 65 5.27 -9.29 14.85
CA ALA A 65 4.32 -9.85 15.81
C ALA A 65 2.83 -9.68 15.38
N VAL A 66 2.55 -8.83 14.39
CA VAL A 66 1.21 -8.58 13.85
C VAL A 66 1.30 -8.62 12.32
N PRO A 67 1.21 -9.82 11.72
CA PRO A 67 1.56 -10.05 10.32
C PRO A 67 0.59 -9.42 9.32
N LYS A 68 -0.51 -8.82 9.79
CA LYS A 68 -1.50 -8.17 8.93
C LYS A 68 -1.75 -6.74 9.39
N LEU A 69 -1.57 -5.83 8.45
CA LEU A 69 -1.97 -4.44 8.60
C LEU A 69 -3.50 -4.34 8.66
N SER A 70 -4.04 -3.42 9.46
CA SER A 70 -5.48 -3.16 9.43
C SER A 70 -5.88 -2.52 8.10
N MET A 71 -7.10 -2.77 7.62
CA MET A 71 -7.59 -2.21 6.36
C MET A 71 -7.51 -0.69 6.29
N ALA A 72 -7.69 -0.01 7.44
CA ALA A 72 -7.53 1.45 7.53
C ALA A 72 -6.09 1.90 7.20
N LYS A 73 -5.07 1.18 7.71
CA LYS A 73 -3.66 1.47 7.42
C LYS A 73 -3.30 1.14 5.97
N CYS A 74 -3.84 0.05 5.41
CA CYS A 74 -3.64 -0.30 3.99
C CYS A 74 -4.16 0.81 3.08
N ARG A 75 -5.40 1.26 3.32
CA ARG A 75 -6.00 2.37 2.57
C ARG A 75 -5.17 3.63 2.66
N ARG A 76 -4.65 3.95 3.85
CA ARG A 76 -3.80 5.13 4.03
C ARG A 76 -2.51 5.06 3.21
N ASN A 77 -1.83 3.92 3.18
CA ASN A 77 -0.67 3.72 2.31
C ASN A 77 -1.03 3.90 0.83
N VAL A 78 -2.14 3.28 0.38
CA VAL A 78 -2.61 3.38 -1.00
C VAL A 78 -2.91 4.83 -1.41
N GLU A 79 -3.61 5.58 -0.55
CA GLU A 79 -3.88 7.00 -0.77
C GLU A 79 -2.59 7.82 -0.85
N ASN A 80 -1.67 7.61 0.09
CA ASN A 80 -0.37 8.30 0.09
C ASN A 80 0.44 8.01 -1.18
N PHE A 81 0.44 6.76 -1.65
CA PHE A 81 1.07 6.39 -2.92
C PHE A 81 0.46 7.16 -4.10
N LEU A 82 -0.87 7.18 -4.23
CA LEU A 82 -1.53 7.89 -5.33
C LEU A 82 -1.31 9.41 -5.26
N ASP A 83 -1.30 9.98 -4.05
CA ASP A 83 -0.92 11.38 -3.83
C ASP A 83 0.53 11.65 -4.24
N ALA A 84 1.45 10.74 -3.92
CA ALA A 84 2.84 10.83 -4.34
C ALA A 84 2.95 10.79 -5.86
N CYS A 85 2.28 9.85 -6.54
CA CYS A 85 2.26 9.76 -8.00
C CYS A 85 1.80 11.07 -8.65
N ARG A 86 0.71 11.68 -8.15
CA ARG A 86 0.24 13.00 -8.61
C ARG A 86 1.30 14.08 -8.46
N LYS A 87 1.96 14.16 -7.29
CA LYS A 87 3.00 15.16 -7.00
C LYS A 87 4.28 14.92 -7.81
N ILE A 88 4.59 13.67 -8.12
CA ILE A 88 5.74 13.29 -8.94
C ILE A 88 5.52 13.72 -10.40
N GLY A 89 4.27 13.68 -10.86
CA GLY A 89 3.86 14.15 -12.19
C GLY A 89 3.19 13.07 -13.04
N VAL A 90 2.75 11.96 -12.46
CA VAL A 90 2.01 10.92 -13.18
C VAL A 90 0.68 11.51 -13.69
N PRO A 91 0.40 11.45 -15.01
CA PRO A 91 -0.83 12.00 -15.56
C PRO A 91 -2.08 11.30 -15.01
N GLN A 92 -3.16 12.07 -14.81
CA GLN A 92 -4.39 11.56 -14.20
C GLN A 92 -5.03 10.40 -14.99
N SER A 93 -4.79 10.33 -16.31
CA SER A 93 -5.26 9.24 -17.17
C SER A 93 -4.57 7.90 -16.90
N PHE A 94 -3.38 7.90 -16.29
CA PHE A 94 -2.64 6.70 -15.92
C PHE A 94 -2.82 6.33 -14.45
N LEU A 95 -3.39 7.22 -13.63
CA LEU A 95 -3.63 6.92 -12.22
C LEU A 95 -4.80 5.95 -12.07
N CYS A 96 -4.61 4.94 -11.23
CA CYS A 96 -5.65 4.03 -10.79
C CYS A 96 -6.37 4.56 -9.54
N SER A 97 -7.52 3.98 -9.23
CA SER A 97 -8.25 4.27 -7.99
C SER A 97 -7.70 3.45 -6.81
N PRO A 98 -7.94 3.88 -5.55
CA PRO A 98 -7.63 3.04 -4.39
C PRO A 98 -8.29 1.67 -4.46
N TYR A 99 -9.51 1.61 -5.03
CA TYR A 99 -10.25 0.36 -5.20
C TYR A 99 -9.50 -0.62 -6.11
N ASP A 100 -8.95 -0.14 -7.22
CA ASP A 100 -8.20 -0.99 -8.17
C ASP A 100 -7.01 -1.68 -7.50
N ILE A 101 -6.27 -0.97 -6.65
CA ILE A 101 -5.14 -1.53 -5.90
C ILE A 101 -5.64 -2.54 -4.85
N THR A 102 -6.64 -2.17 -4.06
CA THR A 102 -7.19 -3.04 -3.00
C THR A 102 -7.94 -4.27 -3.52
N GLN A 103 -8.25 -4.32 -4.82
CA GLN A 103 -8.86 -5.46 -5.49
C GLN A 103 -7.90 -6.15 -6.47
N CYS A 104 -6.60 -5.85 -6.38
CA CYS A 104 -5.56 -6.49 -7.19
C CYS A 104 -5.80 -6.36 -8.70
N ARG A 105 -6.39 -5.24 -9.16
CA ARG A 105 -6.58 -4.97 -10.59
C ARG A 105 -5.26 -4.53 -11.21
N LEU A 106 -4.55 -5.50 -11.79
CA LEU A 106 -3.19 -5.31 -12.27
C LEU A 106 -3.09 -4.37 -13.49
N GLN A 107 -4.08 -4.38 -14.39
CA GLN A 107 -4.07 -3.53 -15.60
C GLN A 107 -3.91 -2.02 -15.28
N PRO A 108 -4.83 -1.39 -14.51
CA PRO A 108 -4.70 0.03 -14.18
C PRO A 108 -3.52 0.31 -13.24
N LEU A 109 -3.16 -0.64 -12.37
CA LEU A 109 -1.99 -0.48 -11.50
C LEU A 109 -0.67 -0.50 -12.30
N SER A 110 -0.56 -1.39 -13.28
CA SER A 110 0.60 -1.50 -14.16
C SER A 110 0.80 -0.22 -14.95
N ALA A 111 -0.27 0.36 -15.52
CA ALA A 111 -0.21 1.65 -16.20
C ALA A 111 0.31 2.78 -15.28
N ALA A 112 -0.18 2.85 -14.05
CA ALA A 112 0.26 3.83 -13.06
C ALA A 112 1.75 3.66 -12.70
N VAL A 113 2.19 2.43 -12.48
CA VAL A 113 3.58 2.09 -12.13
C VAL A 113 4.52 2.37 -13.30
N GLN A 114 4.16 1.98 -14.52
CA GLN A 114 4.95 2.28 -15.71
C GLN A 114 5.12 3.79 -15.93
N ALA A 115 4.03 4.56 -15.80
CA ALA A 115 4.08 6.02 -15.89
C ALA A 115 4.96 6.64 -14.79
N LEU A 116 4.91 6.09 -13.58
CA LEU A 116 5.75 6.53 -12.47
C LEU A 116 7.24 6.22 -12.72
N VAL A 117 7.56 4.99 -13.15
CA VAL A 117 8.93 4.54 -13.45
C VAL A 117 9.53 5.30 -14.62
N ALA A 118 8.73 5.67 -15.62
CA ALA A 118 9.18 6.50 -16.73
C ALA A 118 9.66 7.90 -16.30
N LEU A 119 9.24 8.40 -15.14
CA LEU A 119 9.70 9.69 -14.60
C LEU A 119 11.06 9.59 -13.90
N ASP A 120 11.50 8.39 -13.50
CA ASP A 120 12.81 8.15 -12.87
C ASP A 120 13.99 8.44 -13.82
N THR A 121 13.78 8.26 -15.13
CA THR A 121 14.82 8.50 -16.16
C THR A 121 15.05 9.99 -16.45
N THR A 122 14.24 10.88 -15.89
CA THR A 122 14.27 12.33 -16.18
C THR A 122 15.11 13.16 -15.20
N SER A 123 15.66 12.56 -14.13
CA SER A 123 16.55 13.25 -13.19
C SER A 123 17.97 12.68 -13.21
N PRO A 124 18.93 13.31 -13.91
CA PRO A 124 20.32 12.87 -13.97
C PRO A 124 21.13 13.37 -12.76
N ASP A 125 20.61 13.26 -11.53
CA ASP A 125 21.40 13.61 -10.35
C ASP A 125 20.94 12.86 -9.08
N ARG A 126 21.41 11.63 -8.92
CA ARG A 126 21.52 10.98 -7.61
C ARG A 126 22.87 10.32 -7.48
N LYS A 127 23.80 11.06 -6.91
CA LYS A 127 24.96 10.50 -6.24
C LYS A 127 24.46 9.48 -5.19
N PRO A 128 24.91 8.21 -5.22
CA PRO A 128 24.64 7.29 -4.13
C PRO A 128 25.26 7.86 -2.85
N GLU A 129 24.46 7.99 -1.80
CA GLU A 129 24.98 8.24 -0.46
C GLU A 129 25.78 7.00 -0.05
N GLU A 130 27.09 7.10 -0.27
CA GLU A 130 28.10 6.09 0.02
C GLU A 130 28.24 5.97 1.53
N ALA A 131 27.99 4.76 2.03
CA ALA A 131 28.24 4.36 3.40
C ALA A 131 29.72 4.59 3.75
N ILE A 132 29.99 5.41 4.77
CA ILE A 132 31.33 5.48 5.38
C ILE A 132 31.30 4.68 6.69
N PRO A 133 32.16 3.67 6.87
CA PRO A 133 32.33 2.99 8.14
C PRO A 133 33.44 3.61 9.01
N ALA A 134 33.11 3.82 10.30
CA ALA A 134 33.99 3.87 11.50
C ALA A 134 35.03 5.02 11.60
N PRO A 135 35.65 5.33 12.77
CA PRO A 135 35.65 4.64 14.07
C PRO A 135 35.40 5.52 15.32
N ASN A 136 35.05 4.87 16.45
CA ASN A 136 35.17 5.46 17.80
C ASN A 136 36.65 5.42 18.24
N PRO A 137 37.12 6.34 19.11
CA PRO A 137 37.11 6.00 20.55
C PRO A 137 36.87 7.17 21.53
N ALA A 138 36.22 6.81 22.64
CA ALA A 138 36.33 7.30 24.02
C ALA A 138 36.64 8.79 24.31
N SER A 139 35.75 9.43 25.08
CA SER A 139 36.10 10.13 26.35
C SER A 139 34.84 10.52 27.12
N ALA A 140 35.01 10.57 28.45
CA ALA A 140 34.00 10.60 29.49
C ALA A 140 33.33 11.97 29.70
N GLY A 141 32.19 11.96 30.41
CA GLY A 141 31.63 13.15 31.04
C GLY A 141 30.11 13.08 31.16
N GLY A 142 29.61 12.68 32.33
CA GLY A 142 28.18 12.59 32.61
C GLY A 142 27.51 13.93 32.87
N SER A 143 26.18 13.94 32.74
CA SER A 143 25.25 14.72 33.58
C SER A 143 23.81 14.33 33.24
N ASP A 144 23.08 13.95 34.28
CA ASP A 144 21.66 13.57 34.29
C ASP A 144 20.73 14.65 33.69
N THR A 145 19.71 14.22 32.92
CA THR A 145 18.36 14.81 32.92
C THR A 145 17.37 13.84 32.22
N PRO A 146 16.22 13.50 32.82
CA PRO A 146 15.17 12.74 32.13
C PRO A 146 14.24 13.71 31.40
N SER A 147 14.27 13.72 30.06
CA SER A 147 13.29 14.48 29.26
C SER A 147 12.09 13.61 28.90
N LEU A 148 10.95 14.03 29.44
CA LEU A 148 9.60 13.50 29.30
C LEU A 148 9.19 13.33 27.82
N VAL A 149 8.70 12.13 27.47
CA VAL A 149 8.07 11.84 26.18
C VAL A 149 6.65 12.41 26.19
N SER A 150 6.40 13.44 25.39
CA SER A 150 5.05 13.96 25.15
C SER A 150 4.33 13.07 24.14
N VAL A 151 3.49 12.17 24.63
CA VAL A 151 2.50 11.43 23.83
C VAL A 151 1.38 12.40 23.45
N THR A 152 1.30 12.78 22.19
CA THR A 152 0.13 13.49 21.64
C THR A 152 -0.85 12.45 21.12
N THR A 153 -1.86 12.12 21.94
CA THR A 153 -3.08 11.42 21.51
C THR A 153 -3.88 12.39 20.62
N GLN A 154 -3.89 12.15 19.31
CA GLN A 154 -4.73 12.91 18.38
C GLN A 154 -6.03 12.13 18.12
N THR A 155 -7.12 12.64 18.68
CA THR A 155 -8.49 12.17 18.48
C THR A 155 -8.94 12.43 17.03
N PRO A 156 -9.45 11.43 16.28
CA PRO A 156 -9.96 11.65 14.94
C PRO A 156 -11.29 12.44 14.96
N PRO A 157 -11.59 13.25 13.93
CA PRO A 157 -12.78 14.09 13.89
C PRO A 157 -14.08 13.25 13.84
N PRO A 158 -15.17 13.75 14.45
CA PRO A 158 -16.40 13.00 14.78
C PRO A 158 -17.22 12.50 13.58
N ALA A 159 -16.85 12.86 12.35
CA ALA A 159 -17.55 12.41 11.14
C ALA A 159 -17.27 10.94 10.79
N TRP A 160 -16.15 10.36 11.24
CA TRP A 160 -15.72 9.01 10.84
C TRP A 160 -16.33 7.88 11.70
N GLN A 161 -16.75 8.17 12.92
CA GLN A 161 -17.43 7.17 13.77
C GLN A 161 -18.84 6.83 13.27
N ILE A 162 -19.47 7.74 12.56
CA ILE A 162 -20.86 7.59 12.08
C ILE A 162 -20.94 6.55 10.95
N TRP A 163 -19.98 6.55 10.03
CA TRP A 163 -19.97 5.61 8.90
C TRP A 163 -19.56 4.19 9.31
N ASP A 164 -18.73 4.05 10.34
CA ASP A 164 -18.35 2.75 10.91
C ASP A 164 -19.54 2.09 11.64
N LEU A 165 -20.35 2.90 12.32
CA LEU A 165 -21.57 2.46 12.99
C LEU A 165 -22.68 2.10 11.98
N ILE A 166 -22.87 2.91 10.93
CA ILE A 166 -23.84 2.64 9.86
C ILE A 166 -23.45 1.38 9.08
N GLY A 167 -22.17 1.23 8.72
CA GLY A 167 -21.67 0.06 8.01
C GLY A 167 -21.79 -1.22 8.82
N SER A 168 -21.40 -1.18 10.10
CA SER A 168 -21.55 -2.33 11.01
C SER A 168 -23.03 -2.66 11.26
N SER A 169 -23.91 -1.65 11.39
CA SER A 169 -25.34 -1.88 11.62
C SER A 169 -26.03 -2.48 10.39
N LEU A 170 -25.69 -2.02 9.18
CA LEU A 170 -26.27 -2.57 7.95
C LEU A 170 -25.85 -4.02 7.69
N LEU A 171 -24.58 -4.35 7.97
CA LEU A 171 -24.09 -5.73 7.89
C LEU A 171 -24.79 -6.65 8.91
N HIS A 172 -25.02 -6.15 10.12
CA HIS A 172 -25.73 -6.89 11.16
C HIS A 172 -27.19 -7.15 10.79
N ILE A 173 -27.90 -6.13 10.27
CA ILE A 173 -29.29 -6.27 9.81
C ILE A 173 -29.39 -7.27 8.65
N LEU A 174 -28.47 -7.21 7.69
CA LEU A 174 -28.41 -8.16 6.58
C LEU A 174 -28.19 -9.60 7.09
N CYS A 175 -27.29 -9.79 8.06
CA CYS A 175 -27.03 -11.10 8.65
C CYS A 175 -28.26 -11.68 9.36
N LEU A 176 -28.98 -10.86 10.16
CA LEU A 176 -30.22 -11.29 10.82
C LEU A 176 -31.33 -11.65 9.83
N LEU A 177 -31.46 -10.91 8.72
CA LEU A 177 -32.42 -11.24 7.66
C LEU A 177 -32.10 -12.56 6.96
N LEU A 178 -30.82 -12.84 6.68
CA LEU A 178 -30.40 -14.10 6.08
C LEU A 178 -30.65 -15.29 7.04
N LEU A 179 -30.37 -15.12 8.33
CA LEU A 179 -30.66 -16.14 9.34
C LEU A 179 -32.17 -16.38 9.48
N PHE A 180 -32.98 -15.34 9.45
CA PHE A 180 -34.44 -15.45 9.49
C PHE A 180 -34.99 -16.17 8.25
N LEU A 181 -34.47 -15.84 7.06
CA LEU A 181 -34.85 -16.53 5.82
C LEU A 181 -34.44 -18.01 5.84
N ALA A 182 -33.25 -18.33 6.36
CA ALA A 182 -32.79 -19.71 6.50
C ALA A 182 -33.66 -20.49 7.50
N TYR A 183 -33.99 -19.89 8.65
CA TYR A 183 -34.86 -20.50 9.67
C TYR A 183 -36.29 -20.72 9.16
N SER A 184 -36.88 -19.72 8.50
CA SER A 184 -38.21 -19.85 7.91
C SER A 184 -38.25 -20.87 6.76
N TRP A 185 -37.16 -21.04 6.02
CA TRP A 185 -37.01 -22.12 5.04
C TRP A 185 -36.95 -23.50 5.68
N SER A 186 -36.22 -23.66 6.80
CA SER A 186 -36.14 -24.95 7.49
C SER A 186 -37.44 -25.38 8.16
N GLU A 187 -38.31 -24.43 8.54
CA GLU A 187 -39.64 -24.73 9.07
C GLU A 187 -40.66 -25.07 7.97
N LEU A 188 -40.39 -24.69 6.71
CA LEU A 188 -41.28 -24.94 5.56
C LEU A 188 -40.96 -26.23 4.80
N THR A 189 -39.90 -26.96 5.15
CA THR A 189 -39.43 -28.19 4.48
C THR A 189 -39.45 -29.37 5.43
#